data_AF-A0A136LMH4-F1
#
_entry.id   AF-A0A136LMH4-F1
#
_cell.length_a   1.000
_cell.length_b   1.000
_cell.length_c   1.000
_cell.angle_alpha   90.00
_cell.angle_beta   90.00
_cell.angle_gamma   90.00
#
_symmetry.space_group_name_H-M   'P 1'
#
loop_
_entity.id
_entity.type
_entity.pdbx_description
1 polymer ?
#
loop_
_entity_poly.entity_id
_entity_poly.type
_entity_poly.pdbx_seq_one_letter_code
_entity_poly.pdbx_strand_id
1 'polypeptide(L)' 'MRTIELKSNIHKIVDRIQSEQLLQTLYDFLKSREKSKTNRLWDTLTEEQKQEVILGYEESEDENDLLDRDQVFKSK' A
#
# COMPACT_ATOMS: atom_id res chain seq x y z
N MET A 1 10.08 19.52 -8.51
CA MET A 1 8.84 20.30 -8.29
C MET A 1 8.58 20.41 -6.80
N ARG A 2 8.29 21.61 -6.30
CA ARG A 2 7.84 21.82 -4.91
C ARG A 2 6.35 21.47 -4.80
N THR A 3 5.88 21.15 -3.61
CA THR A 3 4.48 20.74 -3.33
C THR A 3 3.44 21.71 -3.89
N ILE A 4 3.74 23.01 -3.88
CA ILE A 4 2.85 24.07 -4.41
C ILE A 4 2.71 23.96 -5.93
N GLU A 5 3.82 23.74 -6.64
CA GLU A 5 3.85 23.60 -8.10
C GLU A 5 3.10 22.34 -8.55
N LEU A 6 3.25 21.25 -7.79
CA LEU A 6 2.56 19.99 -8.06
C LEU A 6 1.04 20.13 -7.92
N LYS A 7 0.57 20.76 -6.83
CA LYS A 7 -0.86 21.05 -6.64
C LYS A 7 -1.41 21.91 -7.78
N SER A 8 -0.71 22.99 -8.13
CA SER A 8 -1.12 23.87 -9.23
C SER A 8 -1.24 23.12 -10.57
N ASN A 9 -0.28 22.25 -10.87
CA ASN A 9 -0.31 21.48 -12.11
C ASN A 9 -1.44 20.44 -12.13
N ILE A 10 -1.75 19.80 -10.99
CA ILE A 10 -2.89 18.88 -10.88
C ILE A 10 -4.21 19.62 -11.15
N HIS A 11 -4.43 20.80 -10.53
CA HIS A 11 -5.64 21.59 -10.78
C HIS A 11 -5.79 21.95 -12.27
N LYS A 12 -4.72 22.40 -12.92
CA LYS A 12 -4.74 22.71 -14.36
C LYS A 12 -5.07 21.50 -15.24
N ILE A 13 -4.65 20.30 -14.84
CA ILE A 13 -4.99 19.07 -15.57
C ILE A 13 -6.48 18.78 -15.39
N VAL A 14 -6.99 18.85 -14.16
CA VAL A 14 -8.42 18.65 -13.86
C VAL A 14 -9.30 19.62 -14.65
N ASP A 15 -8.94 20.90 -14.69
CA ASP A 15 -9.70 21.93 -15.40
C ASP A 15 -9.80 21.69 -16.92
N ARG A 16 -8.85 20.94 -17.49
CA ARG A 16 -8.82 20.62 -18.92
C ARG A 16 -9.60 19.34 -19.27
N ILE A 17 -9.89 18.49 -18.30
CA ILE A 17 -10.62 17.24 -18.54
C ILE A 17 -12.08 17.57 -18.85
N GLN A 18 -12.52 17.24 -20.06
CA GLN A 18 -13.91 17.41 -20.50
C GLN A 18 -14.73 16.11 -20.33
N SER A 19 -14.05 14.96 -20.25
CA SER A 19 -14.71 13.66 -20.05
C SER A 19 -15.08 13.48 -18.59
N GLU A 20 -16.39 13.46 -18.31
CA GLU A 20 -16.93 13.20 -16.97
C GLU A 20 -16.48 11.83 -16.43
N GLN A 21 -16.43 10.80 -17.29
CA GLN A 21 -15.96 9.48 -16.90
C GLN A 21 -14.50 9.48 -16.43
N LEU A 22 -13.63 10.23 -17.11
CA LEU A 22 -12.23 10.39 -16.71
C LEU A 22 -12.11 11.17 -15.40
N LEU A 23 -12.92 12.22 -15.25
CA LEU A 23 -12.95 13.04 -14.04
C LEU A 23 -13.41 12.21 -12.82
N GLN A 24 -14.44 11.39 -12.99
CA GLN A 24 -14.95 10.47 -11.96
C GLN A 24 -13.87 9.45 -11.56
N THR A 25 -13.20 8.84 -12.54
CA THR A 25 -12.11 7.89 -12.28
C THR A 25 -10.96 8.53 -11.49
N LEU A 26 -10.57 9.76 -11.86
CA LEU A 26 -9.53 10.51 -11.16
C LEU A 26 -9.95 10.87 -9.73
N TYR A 27 -11.20 11.28 -9.53
CA TYR A 27 -11.76 11.58 -8.21
C TYR A 27 -11.71 10.34 -7.30
N ASP A 28 -12.21 9.20 -7.77
CA ASP A 28 -12.23 7.97 -6.98
C ASP A 28 -10.81 7.50 -6.63
N PHE A 29 -9.88 7.62 -7.58
CA PHE A 29 -8.46 7.33 -7.33
C PHE A 29 -7.88 8.23 -6.24
N LEU A 30 -7.99 9.55 -6.37
CA LEU A 30 -7.43 10.50 -5.41
C LEU A 30 -8.07 10.34 -4.02
N LYS A 31 -9.39 10.14 -3.96
CA LYS A 31 -10.13 9.91 -2.72
C LYS A 31 -9.73 8.61 -2.02
N SER A 32 -9.50 7.54 -2.77
CA SER A 32 -9.04 6.26 -2.22
C SER A 32 -7.65 6.39 -1.58
N ARG A 33 -6.77 7.19 -2.20
CA ARG A 33 -5.38 7.40 -1.78
C ARG A 33 -5.24 8.42 -0.66
N GLU A 34 -6.04 9.48 -0.66
CA GLU A 34 -6.12 10.46 0.44
C GLU A 34 -6.53 9.78 1.75
N LYS A 35 -7.51 8.87 1.69
CA LYS A 35 -7.94 8.10 2.86
C LYS A 35 -6.99 6.96 3.21
N SER A 36 -6.17 6.49 2.26
CA SER A 36 -5.18 5.45 2.54
C SER A 36 -3.98 6.05 3.25
N LYS A 37 -4.09 6.16 4.58
CA LYS A 37 -2.89 6.12 5.42
C LYS A 37 -2.15 4.82 5.08
N THR A 38 -0.88 4.96 4.71
CA THR A 38 0.02 3.88 4.32
C THR A 38 0.14 2.77 5.39
N ASN A 39 -0.29 3.03 6.64
CA ASN A 39 -0.24 2.10 7.77
C ASN A 39 -1.53 1.34 8.08
N ARG A 40 -2.57 1.40 7.24
CA ARG A 40 -3.87 0.80 7.60
C ARG A 40 -3.80 -0.68 8.01
N LEU A 41 -2.95 -1.49 7.39
CA LEU A 41 -2.88 -2.91 7.75
C LEU A 41 -2.25 -3.12 9.14
N TRP A 42 -1.08 -2.53 9.38
CA TRP A 42 -0.41 -2.60 10.68
C TRP A 42 -1.28 -2.06 11.82
N ASP A 43 -1.98 -0.95 11.57
CA ASP A 43 -2.87 -0.32 12.55
C ASP A 43 -4.16 -1.15 12.81
N THR A 44 -4.50 -2.10 11.93
CA THR A 44 -5.66 -3.01 12.10
C THR A 44 -5.34 -4.31 12.81
N LEU A 45 -4.05 -4.65 12.98
CA LEU A 45 -3.63 -5.85 13.69
C LEU A 45 -3.84 -5.68 15.19
N THR A 46 -4.27 -6.75 15.88
CA THR A 46 -4.21 -6.80 17.35
C THR A 46 -2.75 -6.80 17.82
N GLU A 47 -2.51 -6.53 19.10
CA GLU A 47 -1.15 -6.56 19.62
C GLU A 47 -0.53 -7.95 19.47
N GLU A 48 -1.31 -9.02 19.67
CA GLU A 48 -0.85 -10.40 19.46
C GLU A 48 -0.45 -10.62 18.00
N GLN A 49 -1.25 -10.17 17.03
CA GLN A 49 -0.94 -10.29 15.61
C GLN A 49 0.30 -9.49 15.20
N LYS A 50 0.54 -8.33 15.81
CA LYS A 50 1.77 -7.56 15.58
C LYS A 50 2.99 -8.29 16.14
N GLN A 51 2.87 -8.90 17.32
CA GLN A 51 3.95 -9.70 17.90
C GLN A 51 4.30 -10.89 17.00
N GLU A 52 3.31 -11.60 16.45
CA GLU A 52 3.55 -12.69 15.50
C GLU A 52 4.28 -12.22 14.23
N VAL A 53 3.94 -11.03 13.71
CA VAL A 53 4.64 -10.47 12.53
C VAL A 53 6.09 -10.09 12.86
N ILE A 54 6.33 -9.53 14.05
CA ILE A 54 7.70 -9.20 14.50
C ILE A 54 8.51 -10.48 14.71
N LEU A 55 7.92 -11.48 15.38
CA LEU A 55 8.55 -12.76 15.64
C LEU A 55 8.93 -13.46 14.33
N GLY A 56 8.00 -13.56 13.37
CA GLY A 56 8.31 -14.16 12.07
C GLY A 56 9.36 -13.39 11.26
N TYR A 57 9.50 -12.08 11.49
CA TYR A 57 10.60 -11.30 10.93
C TYR A 57 11.94 -11.64 11.60
N GLU A 58 11.99 -11.73 12.93
CA GLU A 58 13.18 -12.12 13.69
C GLU A 58 13.64 -13.55 13.36
N GLU A 59 12.71 -14.51 13.32
CA GLU A 59 12.98 -15.91 12.93
C GLU A 59 13.51 -15.99 11.48
N SER A 60 13.05 -15.10 10.59
CA SER A 60 13.54 -15.10 9.20
C SER A 60 15.00 -14.68 9.04
N GLU A 61 15.60 -14.07 10.06
CA GLU A 61 17.03 -13.72 10.07
C GLU A 61 17.92 -14.92 10.42
N ASP A 62 17.37 -16.00 10.98
CA ASP A 62 18.08 -17.26 11.22
C ASP A 62 17.80 -18.28 10.11
N GLU A 63 18.82 -18.66 9.36
CA GLU A 63 18.71 -19.66 8.29
C GLU A 63 18.23 -21.03 8.80
N ASN A 64 18.41 -21.35 10.09
CA ASN A 64 17.96 -22.60 10.69
C ASN A 64 16.43 -22.68 10.85
N ASP A 65 15.75 -21.53 10.92
CA ASP A 65 14.28 -21.44 11.05
C ASP A 65 13.59 -21.36 9.69
N LEU A 66 14.37 -21.34 8.59
CA LEU A 66 13.84 -21.31 7.24
C LEU A 66 13.56 -22.71 6.70
N LEU A 67 12.46 -22.80 5.96
CA LEU A 67 12.12 -23.99 5.19
C LEU A 67 12.54 -23.82 3.73
N ASP A 68 13.06 -24.89 3.15
CA ASP A 68 13.32 -24.93 1.72
C ASP A 68 12.05 -24.62 0.92
N ARG A 69 12.21 -23.85 -0.15
CA ARG A 69 11.11 -23.43 -1.03
C ARG A 69 10.26 -24.63 -1.50
N ASP A 70 10.89 -25.74 -1.83
CA ASP A 70 10.21 -26.95 -2.32
C ASP A 70 9.36 -27.63 -1.22
N GLN A 71 9.69 -27.41 0.05
CA GLN A 71 8.89 -27.89 1.19
C GLN A 71 7.67 -27.00 1.42
N VAL A 72 7.80 -25.69 1.20
CA VAL A 72 6.71 -24.71 1.34
C VAL A 72 5.71 -24.81 0.19
N PHE A 73 6.20 -24.89 -1.05
CA PHE A 73 5.38 -24.90 -2.26
C PHE A 73 5.23 -26.30 -2.85
N LYS A 74 4.95 -27.32 -2.01
CA LYS A 74 4.67 -28.67 -2.50
C LYS A 74 3.62 -28.62 -3.61
N SER A 75 4.05 -28.86 -4.85
CA SER A 75 3.16 -29.12 -5.97
C SER A 75 2.31 -30.33 -5.59
N LYS A 76 0.99 -30.13 -5.52
CA LYS A 76 0.01 -31.21 -5.53
C LYS A 76 0.06 -31.96 -6.86
#